data_AF-A0A5C7Q5F9-F1
#
_entry.id   AF-A0A5C7Q5F9-F1
#
_cell.length_a   1.000
_cell.length_b   1.000
_cell.length_c   1.000
_cell.angle_alpha   90.00
_cell.angle_beta   90.00
_cell.angle_gamma   90.00
#
_symmetry.space_group_name_H-M   'P 1'
#
loop_
_entity.id
_entity.type
_entity.pdbx_description
1 polymer ?
#
loop_
_entity_poly.entity_id
_entity_poly.type
_entity_poly.pdbx_seq_one_letter_code
_entity_poly.pdbx_strand_id
1 'polypeptide(L)'
;YGYDTKHGMHLVRLMRMCREILTSGEVLVKRPDAAELLAVRAGAWSYDRLMQWARDQDAEMNALYAKSTLPHTPDYAAINALCCELIEQHWREAAV
;
A
#
# COMPACT_ATOMS: atom_id res chain seq x y z
N TYR A 1 -9.89 20.07 -14.13
CA TYR A 1 -10.45 19.02 -13.23
C TYR A 1 -10.95 19.56 -11.88
N GLY A 2 -10.49 20.73 -11.39
CA GLY A 2 -11.05 21.34 -10.17
C GLY A 2 -10.55 20.74 -8.85
N TYR A 3 -9.67 19.74 -8.90
CA TYR A 3 -8.96 19.15 -7.75
C TYR A 3 -7.61 18.58 -8.22
N ASP A 4 -6.74 18.18 -7.28
CA ASP A 4 -5.48 17.51 -7.59
C ASP A 4 -5.70 16.05 -8.05
N THR A 5 -5.63 15.83 -9.36
CA THR A 5 -5.82 14.51 -9.97
C THR A 5 -4.65 13.56 -9.74
N LYS A 6 -3.44 14.06 -9.47
CA LYS A 6 -2.30 13.22 -9.07
C LYS A 6 -2.56 12.67 -7.68
N HIS A 7 -3.02 13.50 -6.76
CA HIS A 7 -3.43 13.07 -5.43
C HIS A 7 -4.57 12.06 -5.52
N GLY A 8 -5.60 12.32 -6.33
CA GLY A 8 -6.71 11.38 -6.54
C GLY A 8 -6.26 10.00 -7.05
N MET A 9 -5.36 9.96 -8.03
CA MET A 9 -4.76 8.69 -8.48
C MET A 9 -4.00 7.98 -7.36
N HIS A 10 -3.22 8.71 -6.55
CA HIS A 10 -2.49 8.11 -5.43
C HIS A 10 -3.44 7.54 -4.37
N LEU A 11 -4.53 8.25 -4.06
CA LEU A 11 -5.57 7.77 -3.15
C LEU A 11 -6.14 6.44 -3.64
N VAL A 12 -6.56 6.36 -4.92
CA VAL A 12 -7.10 5.13 -5.51
C VAL A 12 -6.12 3.97 -5.41
N ARG A 13 -4.86 4.20 -5.79
CA ARG A 13 -3.81 3.18 -5.72
C ARG A 13 -3.59 2.68 -4.30
N LEU A 14 -3.47 3.59 -3.32
CA LEU A 14 -3.16 3.23 -1.93
C LEU A 14 -4.31 2.48 -1.26
N MET A 15 -5.56 2.87 -1.49
CA MET A 15 -6.70 2.16 -0.90
C MET A 15 -6.87 0.75 -1.49
N ARG A 16 -6.62 0.56 -2.79
CA ARG A 16 -6.59 -0.78 -3.41
C ARG A 16 -5.47 -1.64 -2.84
N MET A 17 -4.26 -1.08 -2.72
CA MET A 17 -3.14 -1.77 -2.09
C MET A 17 -3.42 -2.15 -0.63
N CYS A 18 -4.05 -1.26 0.14
CA CYS A 18 -4.44 -1.56 1.52
C CYS A 18 -5.36 -2.78 1.58
N ARG A 19 -6.40 -2.84 0.75
CA ARG A 19 -7.28 -4.02 0.62
C ARG A 19 -6.51 -5.29 0.27
N GLU A 20 -5.62 -5.24 -0.72
CA GLU A 20 -4.79 -6.38 -1.14
C GLU A 20 -3.92 -6.87 0.02
N ILE A 21 -3.28 -5.97 0.75
CA ILE A 21 -2.47 -6.28 1.92
C ILE A 21 -3.32 -6.92 3.02
N LEU A 22 -4.47 -6.34 3.35
CA LEU A 22 -5.37 -6.86 4.38
C LEU A 22 -5.92 -8.26 4.09
N THR A 23 -6.04 -8.62 2.80
CA THR A 23 -6.65 -9.88 2.35
C THR A 23 -5.63 -10.96 2.02
N SER A 24 -4.52 -10.62 1.36
CA SER A 24 -3.51 -11.57 0.88
C SER A 24 -2.21 -11.53 1.69
N GLY A 25 -1.97 -10.47 2.45
CA GLY A 25 -0.69 -10.22 3.11
C GLY A 25 0.43 -9.76 2.15
N GLU A 26 0.13 -9.59 0.86
CA GLU A 26 1.12 -9.23 -0.15
C GLU A 26 1.09 -7.75 -0.54
N VAL A 27 2.28 -7.17 -0.78
CA VAL A 27 2.43 -5.80 -1.27
C VAL A 27 2.64 -5.84 -2.80
N LEU A 28 1.57 -5.63 -3.57
CA LEU A 28 1.63 -5.59 -5.03
C LEU A 28 2.12 -4.22 -5.54
N VAL A 29 3.44 -4.06 -5.64
CA VAL A 29 4.10 -2.82 -6.11
C VAL A 29 3.86 -2.58 -7.60
N LYS A 30 4.01 -3.62 -8.44
CA LYS A 30 3.77 -3.54 -9.89
C LYS A 30 2.25 -3.58 -10.13
N ARG A 31 1.68 -2.43 -10.47
CA ARG A 31 0.22 -2.26 -10.58
C ARG A 31 -0.35 -2.88 -11.86
N PRO A 32 -1.25 -3.87 -11.77
CA PRO A 32 -1.97 -4.38 -12.94
C PRO A 32 -2.97 -3.35 -13.49
N ASP A 33 -3.43 -2.43 -12.66
CA ASP A 33 -4.38 -1.36 -12.95
C ASP A 33 -3.73 -0.04 -13.39
N ALA A 34 -2.47 -0.08 -13.84
CA ALA A 34 -1.69 1.12 -14.20
C ALA A 34 -2.39 2.02 -15.23
N ALA A 35 -3.04 1.43 -16.24
CA ALA A 35 -3.76 2.19 -17.27
C ALA A 35 -4.92 3.00 -16.68
N GLU A 36 -5.71 2.41 -15.77
CA GLU A 36 -6.80 3.10 -15.10
C GLU A 36 -6.27 4.21 -14.19
N LEU A 37 -5.21 3.95 -13.42
CA LEU A 37 -4.59 4.95 -12.56
C LEU A 37 -4.10 6.18 -13.37
N LEU A 38 -3.52 5.94 -14.55
CA LEU A 38 -3.13 7.02 -15.46
C LEU A 38 -4.35 7.79 -16.00
N ALA A 39 -5.46 7.11 -16.27
CA ALA A 39 -6.71 7.77 -16.66
C ALA A 39 -7.28 8.64 -15.52
N VAL A 40 -7.27 8.16 -14.28
CA VAL A 40 -7.65 8.95 -13.09
C VAL A 40 -6.76 10.19 -12.95
N ARG A 41 -5.45 10.03 -13.14
CA ARG A 41 -4.50 11.16 -13.14
C ARG A 41 -4.80 12.15 -14.26
N ALA A 42 -5.25 11.67 -15.42
CA ALA A 42 -5.70 12.48 -16.55
C ALA A 42 -7.11 13.07 -16.35
N GLY A 43 -7.72 12.90 -15.17
CA GLY A 43 -9.00 13.53 -14.83
C GLY A 43 -10.23 12.78 -15.33
N ALA A 44 -10.12 11.47 -15.58
CA ALA A 44 -11.26 10.62 -15.94
C ALA A 44 -12.34 10.54 -14.84
N TRP A 45 -12.00 10.92 -13.60
CA TRP A 45 -12.93 10.95 -12.47
C TRP A 45 -13.27 12.38 -12.08
N SER A 46 -14.53 12.61 -11.75
CA SER A 46 -14.93 13.82 -11.02
C SER A 46 -14.50 13.70 -9.56
N TYR A 47 -14.40 14.86 -8.89
CA TYR A 47 -14.11 14.89 -7.45
C TYR A 47 -15.17 14.12 -6.64
N ASP A 48 -16.46 14.33 -6.93
CA ASP A 48 -17.55 13.66 -6.20
C ASP A 48 -17.49 12.13 -6.35
N ARG A 49 -17.18 11.64 -7.56
CA ARG A 49 -16.98 10.21 -7.81
C ARG A 49 -15.81 9.67 -6.99
N LEU A 50 -14.67 10.37 -6.99
CA LEU A 50 -13.48 9.98 -6.23
C LEU A 50 -13.79 9.88 -4.74
N MET A 51 -14.46 10.90 -4.20
CA MET A 51 -14.81 10.96 -2.78
C MET A 51 -15.83 9.88 -2.39
N GLN A 52 -16.83 9.63 -3.24
CA GLN A 52 -17.77 8.54 -2.98
C GLN A 52 -17.07 7.19 -2.99
N TRP A 53 -16.27 6.91 -4.02
CA TRP A 53 -15.50 5.68 -4.11
C TRP A 53 -14.60 5.50 -2.89
N ALA A 54 -13.89 6.55 -2.45
CA ALA A 54 -13.01 6.48 -1.28
C ALA A 54 -13.79 6.14 0.00
N ARG A 55 -14.97 6.73 0.23
CA ARG A 55 -15.81 6.39 1.39
C ARG A 55 -16.26 4.92 1.38
N ASP A 56 -16.63 4.41 0.21
CA ASP A 56 -17.04 3.01 0.07
C ASP A 56 -15.86 2.07 0.34
N GLN A 57 -14.66 2.42 -0.15
CA GLN A 57 -13.44 1.65 0.12
C GLN A 57 -13.06 1.67 1.60
N ASP A 58 -13.18 2.81 2.27
CA ASP A 58 -12.84 2.94 3.69
C ASP A 58 -13.72 2.05 4.57
N ALA A 59 -15.04 2.06 4.32
CA ALA A 59 -15.98 1.20 5.02
C ALA A 59 -15.65 -0.30 4.83
N GLU A 60 -15.29 -0.71 3.61
CA GLU A 60 -14.91 -2.10 3.34
C GLU A 60 -13.57 -2.48 3.99
N MET A 61 -12.57 -1.60 3.93
CA MET A 61 -11.27 -1.85 4.57
C MET A 61 -11.40 -1.98 6.09
N ASN A 62 -12.27 -1.22 6.74
CA ASN A 62 -12.56 -1.37 8.17
C ASN A 62 -13.11 -2.78 8.49
N ALA A 63 -13.99 -3.31 7.64
CA ALA A 63 -14.51 -4.67 7.80
C ALA A 63 -13.47 -5.76 7.54
N LEU A 64 -12.55 -5.53 6.60
CA LEU A 64 -11.42 -6.43 6.32
C LEU A 64 -10.38 -6.41 7.44
N TYR A 65 -10.06 -5.22 7.96
CA TYR A 65 -9.10 -5.03 9.04
C TYR A 65 -9.50 -5.82 10.29
N ALA A 66 -10.79 -5.79 10.66
CA ALA A 66 -11.31 -6.55 11.80
C ALA A 66 -11.15 -8.08 11.66
N LYS A 67 -10.92 -8.59 10.45
CA LYS A 67 -10.73 -10.02 10.15
C LYS A 67 -9.29 -10.36 9.76
N SER A 68 -8.43 -9.35 9.62
CA SER A 68 -7.06 -9.55 9.13
C SER A 68 -6.21 -10.20 10.20
N THR A 69 -5.31 -11.10 9.77
CA THR A 69 -4.29 -11.70 10.64
C THR A 69 -3.02 -10.87 10.72
N LEU A 70 -2.99 -9.69 10.06
CA LEU A 70 -1.84 -8.82 10.09
C LEU A 70 -1.64 -8.22 11.48
N PRO A 71 -0.41 -8.23 12.00
CA PRO A 71 -0.12 -7.61 13.28
C PRO A 71 -0.25 -6.08 13.19
N HIS A 72 -0.70 -5.45 14.28
CA HIS A 72 -0.82 -3.99 14.35
C HIS A 72 0.56 -3.30 14.26
N THR A 73 1.61 -3.97 14.72
CA THR A 73 2.98 -3.46 14.69
C THR A 73 3.93 -4.53 14.19
N PRO A 74 5.01 -4.16 13.49
CA PRO A 74 6.04 -5.12 13.12
C PRO A 74 6.77 -5.65 14.38
N ASP A 75 7.36 -6.83 14.26
CA ASP A 75 8.24 -7.37 15.29
C ASP A 75 9.61 -6.68 15.21
N TYR A 76 9.77 -5.61 15.98
CA TYR A 76 11.01 -4.83 16.02
C TYR A 76 12.21 -5.64 16.55
N ALA A 77 11.99 -6.63 17.41
CA ALA A 77 13.09 -7.45 17.93
C ALA A 77 13.63 -8.36 16.83
N ALA A 78 12.75 -9.02 16.07
CA ALA A 78 13.13 -9.83 14.93
C ALA A 78 13.81 -9.00 13.82
N ILE A 79 13.27 -7.82 13.51
CA ILE A 79 13.87 -6.91 12.52
C ILE A 79 15.27 -6.47 12.97
N ASN A 80 15.45 -6.10 14.24
CA ASN A 80 16.75 -5.69 14.75
C ASN A 80 17.78 -6.83 14.69
N ALA A 81 17.38 -8.04 15.08
CA ALA A 81 18.23 -9.22 14.98
C ALA A 81 18.68 -9.45 13.52
N LEU A 82 17.74 -9.40 12.57
CA LEU A 82 18.04 -9.52 11.14
C LEU A 82 19.00 -8.42 10.66
N CYS A 83 18.82 -7.17 11.11
CA CYS A 83 19.75 -6.08 10.75
C CYS A 83 21.17 -6.35 11.24
N CYS A 84 21.35 -6.82 12.48
CA CYS A 84 22.66 -7.19 13.01
C CYS A 84 23.28 -8.34 12.19
N GLU A 85 22.50 -9.39 11.91
CA GLU A 85 22.96 -10.54 11.11
C GLU A 85 23.47 -10.12 9.72
N LEU A 86 22.73 -9.26 9.02
CA LEU A 86 23.11 -8.76 7.71
C LEU A 86 24.41 -7.94 7.75
N ILE A 87 24.61 -7.12 8.78
CA ILE A 87 25.83 -6.32 8.96
C ILE A 87 27.02 -7.24 9.27
N GLU A 88 26.85 -8.21 10.17
CA GLU A 88 27.90 -9.18 10.50
C GLU A 88 28.28 -10.05 9.31
N GLN A 89 27.31 -10.43 8.48
CA GLN A 89 27.58 -11.15 7.22
C GLN A 89 28.41 -10.29 6.27
N HIS A 90 28.02 -9.03 6.06
CA HIS A 90 28.75 -8.11 5.19
C HIS A 90 30.20 -7.91 5.65
N TRP A 91 30.44 -7.76 6.96
CA TRP A 91 31.80 -7.63 7.49
C TRP A 91 32.64 -8.90 7.34
N ARG A 92 32.03 -10.08 7.51
CA ARG A 92 32.71 -11.36 7.27
C ARG A 92 33.11 -11.52 5.81
N GLU A 93 32.22 -11.16 4.88
CA GLU A 93 32.49 -11.22 3.43
C GLU A 93 33.56 -10.19 3.00
N ALA A 94 33.58 -9.00 3.59
CA ALA A 94 34.57 -7.97 3.29
C ALA A 94 35.97 -8.23 3.90
N ALA A 95 36.06 -9.12 4.88
CA ALA A 95 37.31 -9.51 5.53
C ALA A 95 38.03 -10.70 4.85
N VAL A 96 37.41 -11.28 3.81
CA VAL A 96 37.96 -12.34 2.94
C VAL A 96 38.44 -11.73 1.63
#